data_AF-A0AAV0RGP2-F1
#
_entry.id   AF-A0AAV0RGP2-F1
#
_cell.length_a   1.000
_cell.length_b   1.000
_cell.length_c   1.000
_cell.angle_alpha   90.00
_cell.angle_beta   90.00
_cell.angle_gamma   90.00
#
_symmetry.space_group_name_H-M   'P 1'
#
loop_
_entity.id
_entity.type
_entity.pdbx_description
1 polymer ?
#
loop_
_entity_poly.entity_id
_entity_poly.type
_entity_poly.pdbx_seq_one_letter_code
_entity_poly.pdbx_strand_id
1 'polypeptide(L)'
;MADLKSMFLKVYDTLKKDLLEDPAFEWSPDSSQWVEKVACALLMAGEKLENHIEVQNILVEMGTYFQVQDDYLDCFGDPETIGKIGTDIEDFKCSWLVVKAFQLSNDEQKKLLLENYGKADPGNVAKVKALYHELNLQGVFEEYESKSYEKIITSIEAHPSKAVQAVLKSFLGKIYKRQK
;
A
#
# COMPACT_ATOMS: atom_id res chain seq x y z
N MET A 1 -15.09 -36.39 -4.68
CA MET A 1 -14.58 -35.14 -5.30
C MET A 1 -15.37 -33.99 -4.70
N ALA A 2 -14.79 -33.31 -3.72
CA ALA A 2 -15.40 -32.11 -3.15
C ALA A 2 -15.33 -30.99 -4.20
N ASP A 3 -16.43 -30.25 -4.37
CA ASP A 3 -16.58 -29.18 -5.35
C ASP A 3 -15.53 -28.08 -5.11
N LEU A 4 -14.57 -27.96 -6.03
CA LEU A 4 -13.47 -27.00 -6.01
C LEU A 4 -13.97 -25.56 -5.80
N LYS A 5 -15.17 -25.26 -6.29
CA LYS A 5 -15.82 -23.95 -6.16
C LYS A 5 -16.24 -23.66 -4.71
N SER A 6 -16.70 -24.68 -3.97
CA SER A 6 -17.07 -24.54 -2.56
C SER A 6 -15.86 -24.36 -1.66
N MET A 7 -14.74 -25.02 -1.97
CA MET A 7 -13.45 -24.78 -1.29
C MET A 7 -12.88 -23.40 -1.60
N PHE A 8 -12.92 -22.97 -2.86
CA PHE A 8 -12.50 -21.62 -3.28
C PHE A 8 -13.28 -20.53 -2.54
N LEU A 9 -14.61 -20.63 -2.48
CA LEU A 9 -15.45 -19.64 -1.79
C LEU A 9 -15.18 -19.59 -0.27
N LYS A 10 -14.96 -20.74 0.38
CA LYS A 10 -14.62 -20.78 1.81
C LYS A 10 -13.26 -20.15 2.11
N VAL A 11 -12.26 -20.41 1.29
CA VAL A 11 -10.90 -19.86 1.48
C VAL A 11 -10.87 -18.37 1.14
N TYR A 12 -11.58 -17.96 0.08
CA TYR A 12 -11.78 -16.56 -0.26
C TYR A 12 -12.45 -15.80 0.88
N ASP A 13 -13.55 -16.34 1.44
CA ASP A 13 -14.25 -15.69 2.57
C ASP A 13 -13.36 -15.61 3.82
N THR A 14 -12.54 -16.63 4.12
CA THR A 14 -11.61 -16.59 5.27
C THR A 14 -10.48 -15.57 5.07
N LEU A 15 -9.81 -15.56 3.91
CA LEU A 15 -8.75 -14.59 3.61
C LEU A 15 -9.29 -13.17 3.50
N LYS A 16 -10.50 -13.01 2.94
CA LYS A 16 -11.23 -11.74 2.96
C LYS A 16 -11.50 -11.29 4.40
N LYS A 17 -11.93 -12.19 5.27
CA LYS A 17 -12.20 -11.84 6.67
C LYS A 17 -10.94 -11.46 7.45
N ASP A 18 -9.84 -12.18 7.22
CA ASP A 18 -8.60 -11.97 7.98
C ASP A 18 -7.74 -10.79 7.44
N LEU A 19 -7.87 -10.43 6.16
CA LEU A 19 -7.09 -9.35 5.52
C LEU A 19 -7.91 -8.07 5.24
N LEU A 20 -9.21 -8.17 4.94
CA LEU A 20 -10.07 -7.02 4.59
C LEU A 20 -10.86 -6.45 5.79
N GLU A 21 -10.86 -7.12 6.95
CA GLU A 21 -11.45 -6.58 8.19
C GLU A 21 -10.41 -5.92 9.12
N ASP A 22 -9.15 -5.74 8.69
CA ASP A 22 -8.19 -4.90 9.41
C ASP A 22 -8.63 -3.43 9.35
N PRO A 23 -9.12 -2.82 10.45
CA PRO A 23 -9.64 -1.47 10.44
C PRO A 23 -8.58 -0.40 10.16
N ALA A 24 -7.29 -0.77 10.18
CA ALA A 24 -6.17 0.12 9.95
C ALA A 24 -5.75 0.21 8.47
N PHE A 25 -6.35 -0.58 7.57
CA PHE A 25 -5.86 -0.74 6.20
C PHE A 25 -6.96 -0.48 5.15
N GLU A 26 -6.89 0.65 4.47
CA GLU A 26 -7.75 0.92 3.30
C GLU A 26 -7.17 0.23 2.06
N TRP A 27 -7.77 -0.89 1.66
CA TRP A 27 -7.39 -1.60 0.44
C TRP A 27 -7.95 -0.91 -0.81
N SER A 28 -7.07 -0.57 -1.76
CA SER A 28 -7.48 -0.29 -3.13
C SER A 28 -7.74 -1.59 -3.90
N PRO A 29 -8.63 -1.61 -4.91
CA PRO A 29 -8.86 -2.77 -5.77
C PRO A 29 -7.56 -3.31 -6.40
N ASP A 30 -6.60 -2.42 -6.65
CA ASP A 30 -5.31 -2.76 -7.23
C ASP A 30 -4.42 -3.49 -6.22
N SER A 31 -4.32 -3.04 -4.96
CA SER A 31 -3.48 -3.69 -3.94
C SER A 31 -3.98 -5.09 -3.56
N SER A 32 -5.30 -5.31 -3.47
CA SER A 32 -5.87 -6.65 -3.21
C SER A 32 -5.65 -7.63 -4.36
N GLN A 33 -5.65 -7.14 -5.62
CA GLN A 33 -5.48 -7.98 -6.80
C GLN A 33 -4.10 -8.67 -6.84
N TRP A 34 -3.07 -8.09 -6.21
CA TRP A 34 -1.72 -8.67 -6.20
C TRP A 34 -1.60 -9.88 -5.29
N VAL A 35 -2.14 -9.80 -4.07
CA VAL A 35 -2.19 -10.93 -3.12
C VAL A 35 -3.02 -12.08 -3.72
N GLU A 36 -4.15 -11.74 -4.35
CA GLU A 36 -5.03 -12.71 -5.01
C GLU A 36 -4.34 -13.43 -6.19
N LYS A 37 -3.59 -12.72 -7.04
CA LYS A 37 -2.90 -13.32 -8.20
C LYS A 37 -1.84 -14.34 -7.79
N VAL A 38 -1.05 -14.05 -6.75
CA VAL A 38 -0.01 -14.98 -6.30
C VAL A 38 -0.62 -16.16 -5.53
N ALA A 39 -1.64 -15.92 -4.71
CA ALA A 39 -2.39 -17.00 -4.05
C ALA A 39 -3.04 -17.94 -5.07
N CYS A 40 -3.66 -17.41 -6.12
CA CYS A 40 -4.24 -18.21 -7.21
C CYS A 40 -3.17 -19.02 -7.95
N ALA A 41 -2.00 -18.44 -8.23
CA ALA A 41 -0.90 -19.13 -8.91
C ALA A 41 -0.36 -20.32 -8.10
N LEU A 42 -0.18 -20.14 -6.78
CA LEU A 42 0.23 -21.22 -5.87
C LEU A 42 -0.81 -22.34 -5.83
N LEU A 43 -2.09 -21.99 -5.68
CA LEU A 43 -3.17 -22.98 -5.67
C LEU A 43 -3.29 -23.74 -6.99
N MET A 44 -3.14 -23.08 -8.14
CA MET A 44 -3.14 -23.74 -9.45
C MET A 44 -1.95 -24.69 -9.65
N ALA A 45 -0.82 -24.43 -8.98
CA ALA A 45 0.32 -25.33 -8.95
C ALA A 45 0.14 -26.52 -8.00
N GLY A 46 -0.99 -26.62 -7.29
CA GLY A 46 -1.29 -27.68 -6.33
C GLY A 46 -0.66 -27.46 -4.95
N GLU A 47 -0.13 -26.26 -4.69
CA GLU A 47 0.47 -25.89 -3.41
C GLU A 47 -0.60 -25.50 -2.38
N LYS A 48 -0.34 -25.79 -1.09
CA LYS A 48 -1.18 -25.32 0.01
C LYS A 48 -0.70 -23.97 0.51
N LEU A 49 -1.55 -22.95 0.51
CA LEU A 49 -1.24 -21.60 0.99
C LEU A 49 -0.63 -21.57 2.40
N GLU A 50 -1.10 -22.45 3.29
CA GLU A 50 -0.60 -22.63 4.66
C GLU A 50 0.92 -22.94 4.73
N ASN A 51 1.47 -23.52 3.67
CA ASN A 51 2.90 -23.83 3.58
C ASN A 51 3.74 -22.63 3.10
N HIS A 52 3.11 -21.51 2.72
CA HIS A 52 3.74 -20.35 2.07
C HIS A 52 3.55 -19.06 2.89
N ILE A 53 3.54 -19.17 4.23
CA ILE A 53 3.37 -18.01 5.15
C ILE A 53 4.42 -16.91 4.87
N GLU A 54 5.67 -17.29 4.60
CA GLU A 54 6.73 -16.32 4.27
C GLU A 54 6.41 -15.53 3.00
N VAL A 55 5.87 -16.19 1.98
CA VAL A 55 5.46 -15.55 0.73
C VAL A 55 4.29 -14.60 0.99
N GLN A 56 3.31 -15.01 1.80
CA GLN A 56 2.19 -14.15 2.19
C GLN A 56 2.68 -12.88 2.88
N ASN A 57 3.57 -13.02 3.87
CA ASN A 57 4.14 -11.87 4.59
C ASN A 57 4.86 -10.90 3.64
N ILE A 58 5.67 -11.42 2.71
CA ILE A 58 6.36 -10.60 1.70
C ILE A 58 5.35 -9.83 0.82
N LEU A 59 4.27 -10.49 0.40
CA LEU A 59 3.24 -9.87 -0.43
C LEU A 59 2.44 -8.80 0.32
N VAL A 60 2.16 -9.00 1.61
CA VAL A 60 1.52 -7.99 2.47
C VAL A 60 2.40 -6.76 2.61
N GLU A 61 3.71 -6.95 2.81
CA GLU A 61 4.68 -5.86 2.87
C GLU A 61 4.76 -5.10 1.53
N MET A 62 4.76 -5.82 0.40
CA MET A 62 4.67 -5.19 -0.93
C MET A 62 3.37 -4.43 -1.13
N GLY A 63 2.23 -4.98 -0.71
CA GLY A 63 0.93 -4.33 -0.81
C GLY A 63 0.87 -3.05 0.03
N THR A 64 1.43 -3.09 1.23
CA THR A 64 1.59 -1.93 2.11
C THR A 64 2.43 -0.86 1.45
N TYR A 65 3.62 -1.22 0.94
CA TYR A 65 4.48 -0.29 0.21
C TYR A 65 3.75 0.33 -0.98
N PHE A 66 3.04 -0.48 -1.79
CA PHE A 66 2.29 0.00 -2.95
C PHE A 66 1.20 1.02 -2.57
N GLN A 67 0.47 0.78 -1.47
CA GLN A 67 -0.57 1.70 -1.01
C GLN A 67 0.03 3.01 -0.49
N VAL A 68 1.16 2.95 0.22
CA VAL A 68 1.89 4.16 0.64
C VAL A 68 2.39 4.97 -0.57
N GLN A 69 2.85 4.29 -1.64
CA GLN A 69 3.17 4.96 -2.89
C GLN A 69 1.94 5.61 -3.52
N ASP A 70 0.76 4.96 -3.44
CA ASP A 70 -0.48 5.51 -4.00
C ASP A 70 -0.89 6.79 -3.30
N ASP A 71 -0.91 6.77 -1.96
CA ASP A 71 -1.21 7.94 -1.13
C ASP A 71 -0.19 9.08 -1.36
N TYR A 72 1.09 8.74 -1.55
CA TYR A 72 2.12 9.72 -1.90
C TYR A 72 1.86 10.37 -3.27
N LEU A 73 1.59 9.55 -4.29
CA LEU A 73 1.35 10.00 -5.66
C LEU A 73 0.03 10.74 -5.80
N ASP A 74 -0.98 10.45 -4.98
CA ASP A 74 -2.24 11.20 -4.95
C ASP A 74 -2.00 12.67 -4.58
N CYS A 75 -1.12 12.94 -3.62
CA CYS A 75 -0.82 14.31 -3.19
C CYS A 75 0.26 15.01 -4.03
N PHE A 76 1.37 14.32 -4.30
CA PHE A 76 2.60 14.86 -4.89
C PHE A 76 2.87 14.43 -6.33
N GLY A 77 2.12 13.46 -6.84
CA GLY A 77 2.24 13.03 -8.23
C GLY A 77 1.76 14.11 -9.20
N ASP A 78 2.38 14.15 -10.37
CA ASP A 78 1.96 15.02 -11.45
C ASP A 78 0.64 14.49 -12.06
N PRO A 79 -0.46 15.28 -12.06
CA PRO A 79 -1.75 14.85 -12.61
C PRO A 79 -1.67 14.38 -14.08
N GLU A 80 -0.75 14.92 -14.89
CA GLU A 80 -0.57 14.47 -16.27
C GLU A 80 0.00 13.04 -16.34
N THR A 81 0.87 12.71 -15.39
CA THR A 81 1.51 11.39 -15.30
C THR A 81 0.58 10.35 -14.66
N ILE A 82 -0.13 10.75 -13.61
CA ILE A 82 -1.05 9.89 -12.85
C ILE A 82 -2.40 9.70 -13.59
N GLY A 83 -2.81 10.66 -14.41
CA GLY A 83 -4.07 10.61 -15.17
C GLY A 83 -5.31 10.95 -14.34
N LYS A 84 -5.14 11.34 -13.07
CA LYS A 84 -6.18 11.87 -12.18
C LYS A 84 -5.62 13.00 -11.32
N ILE A 85 -6.51 13.87 -10.86
CA ILE A 85 -6.23 14.80 -9.76
C ILE A 85 -6.47 14.01 -8.47
N GLY A 86 -5.48 13.97 -7.59
CA GLY A 86 -5.65 13.29 -6.30
C GLY A 86 -6.55 14.08 -5.35
N THR A 87 -7.38 13.34 -4.61
CA THR A 87 -8.47 13.86 -3.79
C THR A 87 -8.42 13.43 -2.32
N ASP A 88 -7.37 12.73 -1.90
CA ASP A 88 -7.28 12.14 -0.55
C ASP A 88 -7.49 13.17 0.57
N ILE A 89 -7.06 14.43 0.36
CA ILE A 89 -7.18 15.50 1.36
C ILE A 89 -8.63 15.97 1.51
N GLU A 90 -9.31 16.31 0.41
CA GLU A 90 -10.69 16.78 0.45
C GLU A 90 -11.68 15.67 0.84
N ASP A 91 -11.38 14.42 0.51
CA ASP A 91 -12.21 13.25 0.81
C ASP A 91 -12.04 12.76 2.27
N PHE A 92 -11.20 13.43 3.07
CA PHE A 92 -10.91 13.07 4.46
C PHE A 92 -10.37 11.64 4.59
N LYS A 93 -9.60 11.18 3.62
CA LYS A 93 -9.06 9.83 3.61
C LYS A 93 -7.97 9.66 4.67
N CYS A 94 -7.90 8.49 5.30
CA CYS A 94 -6.85 8.14 6.26
C CYS A 94 -5.56 7.73 5.54
N SER A 95 -5.01 8.63 4.71
CA SER A 95 -3.80 8.36 3.93
C SER A 95 -2.54 8.32 4.80
N TRP A 96 -1.49 7.65 4.30
CA TRP A 96 -0.19 7.62 4.96
C TRP A 96 0.37 9.02 5.24
N LEU A 97 0.13 9.97 4.34
CA LEU A 97 0.60 11.35 4.46
C LEU A 97 0.00 12.08 5.66
N VAL A 98 -1.31 11.97 5.90
CA VAL A 98 -1.96 12.67 7.03
C VAL A 98 -1.52 12.08 8.37
N VAL A 99 -1.33 10.76 8.42
CA VAL A 99 -0.80 10.07 9.61
C VAL A 99 0.62 10.55 9.92
N LYS A 100 1.49 10.64 8.90
CA LYS A 100 2.87 11.14 9.07
C LYS A 100 2.92 12.61 9.43
N ALA A 101 2.10 13.43 8.78
CA ALA A 101 1.98 14.85 9.11
C ALA A 101 1.62 15.02 10.59
N PHE A 102 0.60 14.30 11.06
CA PHE A 102 0.15 14.39 12.45
C PHE A 102 1.22 13.93 13.45
N GLN A 103 1.99 12.89 13.14
CA GLN A 103 3.10 12.39 13.97
C GLN A 103 4.25 13.40 14.10
N LEU A 104 4.56 14.12 13.02
CA LEU A 104 5.70 15.04 12.94
C LEU A 104 5.35 16.49 13.32
N SER A 105 4.06 16.82 13.35
CA SER A 105 3.57 18.17 13.64
C SER A 105 3.67 18.54 15.12
N ASN A 106 3.98 19.82 15.37
CA ASN A 106 3.72 20.47 16.66
C ASN A 106 2.21 20.77 16.85
N ASP A 107 1.84 21.38 17.98
CA ASP A 107 0.43 21.58 18.32
C ASP A 107 -0.27 22.59 17.39
N GLU A 108 0.42 23.65 16.97
CA GLU A 108 -0.10 24.63 16.01
C GLU A 108 -0.33 24.01 14.62
N GLN A 109 0.62 23.20 14.15
CA GLN A 109 0.54 22.48 12.87
C GLN A 109 -0.56 21.41 12.91
N LYS A 110 -0.73 20.70 14.02
CA LYS A 110 -1.87 19.76 14.21
C LYS A 110 -3.21 20.48 14.15
N LYS A 111 -3.32 21.64 14.80
CA LYS A 111 -4.53 22.46 14.73
C LYS A 111 -4.82 22.89 13.29
N LEU A 112 -3.81 23.35 12.54
CA LEU A 112 -3.94 23.65 11.12
C LEU A 112 -4.43 22.43 10.34
N LEU A 113 -3.84 21.26 10.55
CA LEU A 113 -4.25 20.04 9.86
C LEU A 113 -5.73 19.71 10.16
N LEU A 114 -6.15 19.75 11.43
CA LEU A 114 -7.54 19.46 11.84
C LEU A 114 -8.57 20.48 11.30
N GLU A 115 -8.19 21.74 11.13
CA GLU A 115 -9.09 22.78 10.59
C GLU A 115 -9.28 22.70 9.08
N ASN A 116 -8.29 22.19 8.35
CA ASN A 116 -8.23 22.26 6.89
C ASN A 116 -8.39 20.90 6.18
N TYR A 117 -8.09 19.77 6.83
CA TYR A 117 -8.22 18.43 6.23
C TYR A 117 -9.71 18.03 6.07
N GLY A 118 -10.05 17.31 4.99
CA GLY A 118 -11.44 16.94 4.66
C GLY A 118 -12.31 18.10 4.20
N LYS A 119 -11.71 19.17 3.68
CA LYS A 119 -12.41 20.34 3.16
C LYS A 119 -12.13 20.46 1.67
N ALA A 120 -13.17 20.41 0.85
CA ALA A 120 -13.08 20.56 -0.61
C ALA A 120 -12.70 21.99 -1.09
N ASP A 121 -12.60 22.96 -0.18
CA ASP A 121 -12.11 24.30 -0.54
C ASP A 121 -10.62 24.24 -0.95
N PRO A 122 -10.26 24.73 -2.14
CA PRO A 122 -8.88 24.66 -2.62
C PRO A 122 -7.86 25.37 -1.73
N GLY A 123 -8.28 26.42 -1.00
CA GLY A 123 -7.42 27.12 -0.06
C GLY A 123 -7.07 26.27 1.17
N ASN A 124 -7.99 25.43 1.63
CA ASN A 124 -7.74 24.47 2.70
C ASN A 124 -6.81 23.34 2.24
N VAL A 125 -7.05 22.78 1.05
CA VAL A 125 -6.16 21.77 0.45
C VAL A 125 -4.74 22.33 0.28
N ALA A 126 -4.60 23.56 -0.22
CA ALA A 126 -3.30 24.21 -0.39
C ALA A 126 -2.54 24.39 0.93
N LYS A 127 -3.23 24.72 2.03
CA LYS A 127 -2.60 24.82 3.37
C LYS A 127 -2.11 23.46 3.86
N VAL A 128 -2.88 22.39 3.66
CA VAL A 128 -2.46 21.02 4.02
C VAL A 128 -1.22 20.62 3.20
N LYS A 129 -1.23 20.84 1.88
CA LYS A 129 -0.06 20.54 1.03
C LYS A 129 1.17 21.37 1.42
N ALA A 130 0.99 22.65 1.75
CA ALA A 130 2.07 23.50 2.24
C ALA A 130 2.67 22.97 3.56
N LEU A 131 1.84 22.51 4.49
CA LEU A 131 2.30 21.87 5.71
C LEU A 131 3.07 20.57 5.40
N TYR A 132 2.61 19.76 4.45
CA TYR A 132 3.33 18.54 4.06
C TYR A 132 4.73 18.86 3.48
N HIS A 133 4.87 19.94 2.74
CA HIS A 133 6.18 20.43 2.28
C HIS A 133 7.04 20.94 3.44
N GLU A 134 6.47 21.70 4.39
CA GLU A 134 7.17 22.19 5.59
C GLU A 134 7.73 21.04 6.44
N LEU A 135 6.96 19.95 6.57
CA LEU A 135 7.38 18.74 7.29
C LEU A 135 8.31 17.83 6.47
N ASN A 136 8.68 18.22 5.25
CA ASN A 136 9.51 17.45 4.33
C ASN A 136 9.00 16.01 4.12
N LEU A 137 7.68 15.83 3.93
CA LEU A 137 7.11 14.48 3.78
C LEU A 137 7.60 13.73 2.53
N GLN A 138 8.09 14.45 1.51
CA GLN A 138 8.76 13.86 0.35
C GLN A 138 10.05 13.13 0.77
N GLY A 139 10.91 13.78 1.57
CA GLY A 139 12.10 13.12 2.12
C GLY A 139 11.76 11.96 3.07
N VAL A 140 10.71 12.10 3.88
CA VAL A 140 10.22 11.01 4.75
C VAL A 140 9.74 9.81 3.93
N PHE A 141 9.08 10.06 2.80
CA PHE A 141 8.66 9.01 1.87
C PHE A 141 9.87 8.36 1.18
N GLU A 142 10.84 9.12 0.69
CA GLU A 142 12.05 8.58 0.06
C GLU A 142 12.84 7.64 1.00
N GLU A 143 12.92 8.01 2.29
CA GLU A 143 13.53 7.16 3.31
C GLU A 143 12.71 5.89 3.57
N TYR A 144 11.37 6.02 3.68
CA TYR A 144 10.47 4.88 3.84
C TYR A 144 10.53 3.92 2.64
N GLU A 145 10.52 4.46 1.42
CA GLU A 145 10.60 3.68 0.18
C GLU A 145 11.90 2.89 0.12
N SER A 146 13.03 3.53 0.43
CA SER A 146 14.34 2.87 0.45
C SER A 146 14.40 1.74 1.47
N LYS A 147 13.94 1.99 2.70
CA LYS A 147 13.90 0.98 3.78
C LYS A 147 12.92 -0.16 3.47
N SER A 148 11.77 0.15 2.87
CA SER A 148 10.78 -0.86 2.50
C SER A 148 11.31 -1.76 1.39
N TYR A 149 11.98 -1.19 0.39
CA TYR A 149 12.64 -1.97 -0.66
C TYR A 149 13.72 -2.90 -0.08
N GLU A 150 14.62 -2.38 0.77
CA GLU A 150 15.64 -3.19 1.45
C GLU A 150 15.02 -4.30 2.31
N LYS A 151 13.97 -3.92 3.07
CA LYS A 151 12.93 -4.76 3.68
C LYS A 151 12.64 -6.02 2.86
N ILE A 152 11.91 -5.75 1.79
CA ILE A 152 11.27 -6.73 0.93
C ILE A 152 12.32 -7.55 0.18
N ILE A 153 13.35 -6.91 -0.41
CA ILE A 153 14.35 -7.64 -1.20
C ILE A 153 15.14 -8.63 -0.33
N THR A 154 15.48 -8.24 0.91
CA THR A 154 16.17 -9.13 1.86
C THR A 154 15.30 -10.34 2.20
N SER A 155 14.00 -10.12 2.47
CA SER A 155 13.06 -11.22 2.74
C SER A 155 12.88 -12.14 1.53
N ILE A 156 12.84 -11.60 0.31
CA ILE A 156 12.79 -12.41 -0.91
C ILE A 156 14.06 -13.25 -1.04
N GLU A 157 15.23 -12.67 -0.83
CA GLU A 157 16.51 -13.36 -1.01
C GLU A 157 16.74 -14.47 0.02
N ALA A 158 16.16 -14.33 1.21
CA ALA A 158 16.16 -15.36 2.26
C ALA A 158 15.28 -16.58 1.91
N HIS A 159 14.29 -16.45 1.03
CA HIS A 159 13.37 -17.54 0.70
C HIS A 159 14.09 -18.73 0.01
N PRO A 160 13.88 -20.00 0.40
CA PRO A 160 14.67 -21.11 -0.10
C PRO A 160 14.50 -21.41 -1.60
N SER A 161 13.29 -21.18 -2.15
CA SER A 161 13.00 -21.48 -3.56
C SER A 161 13.40 -20.34 -4.50
N LYS A 162 14.41 -20.59 -5.36
CA LYS A 162 14.86 -19.63 -6.39
C LYS A 162 13.78 -19.26 -7.41
N ALA A 163 12.87 -20.18 -7.71
CA ALA A 163 11.73 -19.89 -8.59
C ALA A 163 10.79 -18.85 -7.96
N VAL A 164 10.47 -19.01 -6.66
CA VAL A 164 9.66 -18.04 -5.91
C VAL A 164 10.39 -16.70 -5.79
N GLN A 165 11.71 -16.71 -5.53
CA GLN A 165 12.50 -15.47 -5.52
C GLN A 165 12.37 -14.70 -6.84
N ALA A 166 12.51 -15.39 -7.98
CA ALA A 166 12.43 -14.76 -9.30
C ALA A 166 11.05 -14.13 -9.55
N VAL A 167 9.97 -14.83 -9.17
CA VAL A 167 8.60 -14.31 -9.26
C VAL A 167 8.44 -13.06 -8.41
N LEU A 168 8.78 -13.12 -7.12
CA LEU A 168 8.65 -11.97 -6.20
C LEU A 168 9.52 -10.78 -6.61
N LYS A 169 10.75 -11.00 -7.07
CA LYS A 169 11.61 -9.93 -7.63
C LYS A 169 10.98 -9.29 -8.87
N SER A 170 10.37 -10.08 -9.74
CA SER A 170 9.64 -9.55 -10.90
C SER A 170 8.46 -8.67 -10.51
N PHE A 171 7.75 -9.00 -9.41
CA PHE A 171 6.69 -8.15 -8.88
C PHE A 171 7.25 -6.86 -8.27
N LEU A 172 8.26 -6.97 -7.41
CA LEU A 172 8.89 -5.80 -6.79
C LEU A 172 9.41 -4.80 -7.83
N GLY A 173 10.04 -5.29 -8.89
CA GLY A 173 10.56 -4.45 -9.98
C GLY A 173 9.48 -3.70 -10.76
N LYS A 174 8.21 -4.11 -10.69
CA LYS A 174 7.09 -3.37 -11.33
C LYS A 174 6.57 -2.22 -10.46
N ILE A 175 6.72 -2.32 -9.14
CA ILE A 175 6.17 -1.35 -8.19
C ILE A 175 7.24 -0.39 -7.64
N TYR A 176 8.50 -0.83 -7.55
CA TYR A 176 9.57 -0.01 -7.02
C TYR A 176 9.77 1.25 -7.87
N LYS A 177 9.72 2.43 -7.22
CA LYS A 177 9.82 3.74 -7.86
C LYS A 177 8.84 3.96 -9.02
N ARG A 178 7.64 3.35 -8.93
CA ARG A 178 6.57 3.58 -9.89
C ARG A 178 6.21 5.07 -9.95
N GLN A 179 5.86 5.53 -11.14
CA GLN A 179 5.41 6.90 -11.38
C GLN A 179 3.90 7.00 -11.57
N LYS A 180 3.20 5.85 -11.61
CA LYS A 180 1.75 5.71 -11.76
C LYS A 180 1.29 4.33 -11.33
#